data_AF-A0A2U1N2Q8-F1
#
_entry.id   AF-A0A2U1N2Q8-F1
#
_cell.length_a   1.000
_cell.length_b   1.000
_cell.length_c   1.000
_cell.angle_alpha   90.00
_cell.angle_beta   90.00
_cell.angle_gamma   90.00
#
_symmetry.space_group_name_H-M   'P 1'
#
loop_
_entity.id
_entity.type
_entity.pdbx_description
1 polymer ?
#
loop_
_entity_poly.entity_id
_entity_poly.type
_entity_poly.pdbx_seq_one_letter_code
_entity_poly.pdbx_strand_id
1 'polypeptide(L)'
;MGARPNIDSLKVACGSNQLQQCFKYLFVQEWRENEDLIIYIGQKCDELETNIQRRDELIQEGQSFGLFHEVAPDAVECMVEIQQRDREILAALVGVLDLAREGRVEKQHHVGLMDLKECVCIIALNKTLLFCVDVCVLDLSMEEVLVVFSSHFVHLCFPLKLVDLLMEEVLVLFLVIVH
;
A
#
# COMPACT_ATOMS: atom_id res chain seq x y z
N MET A 1 -12.07 19.68 -19.75
CA MET A 1 -12.54 20.44 -18.56
C MET A 1 -12.58 19.46 -17.40
N GLY A 2 -11.56 19.46 -16.54
CA GLY A 2 -11.55 18.58 -15.37
C GLY A 2 -12.49 19.11 -14.31
N ALA A 3 -13.45 18.29 -13.87
CA ALA A 3 -14.25 18.60 -12.69
C ALA A 3 -13.29 18.90 -11.53
N ARG A 4 -13.50 20.01 -10.81
CA ARG A 4 -12.71 20.28 -9.60
C ARG A 4 -12.85 19.08 -8.66
N PRO A 5 -11.75 18.48 -8.17
CA PRO A 5 -11.84 17.38 -7.22
C PRO A 5 -12.60 17.86 -5.99
N ASN A 6 -13.73 17.21 -5.69
CA ASN A 6 -14.62 17.61 -4.61
C ASN A 6 -14.25 16.85 -3.33
N ILE A 7 -13.50 17.53 -2.45
CA ILE A 7 -13.14 16.99 -1.14
C ILE A 7 -14.37 16.59 -0.32
N ASP A 8 -15.52 17.24 -0.52
CA ASP A 8 -16.73 16.92 0.24
C ASP A 8 -17.35 15.58 -0.17
N SER A 9 -17.27 15.19 -1.46
CA SER A 9 -17.67 13.83 -1.86
C SER A 9 -16.74 12.77 -1.27
N LEU A 10 -15.46 13.11 -1.09
CA LEU A 10 -14.49 12.20 -0.48
C LEU A 10 -14.73 12.03 1.02
N LYS A 11 -15.08 13.11 1.74
CA LYS A 11 -15.51 13.03 3.14
C LYS A 11 -16.72 12.11 3.32
N VAL A 12 -17.69 12.21 2.41
CA VAL A 12 -18.87 11.33 2.40
C VAL A 12 -18.47 9.88 2.13
N ALA A 13 -17.67 9.61 1.11
CA ALA A 13 -17.22 8.25 0.76
C ALA A 13 -16.36 7.60 1.85
N CYS A 14 -15.52 8.39 2.52
CA CYS A 14 -14.69 7.96 3.65
C CYS A 14 -15.48 7.86 4.96
N GLY A 15 -16.64 8.51 5.08
CA GLY A 15 -17.38 8.64 6.34
C GLY A 15 -16.67 9.51 7.39
N SER A 16 -15.69 10.34 6.99
CA SER A 16 -14.87 11.14 7.90
C SER A 16 -14.69 12.56 7.39
N ASN A 17 -14.79 13.53 8.30
CA ASN A 17 -14.47 14.94 8.01
C ASN A 17 -12.96 15.23 8.10
N GLN A 18 -12.16 14.26 8.56
CA GLN A 18 -10.72 14.42 8.67
C GLN A 18 -10.05 14.21 7.30
N LEU A 19 -9.33 15.22 6.82
CA LEU A 19 -8.64 15.17 5.54
C LEU A 19 -7.61 14.03 5.45
N GLN A 20 -6.93 13.71 6.56
CA GLN A 20 -6.00 12.57 6.60
C GLN A 20 -6.70 11.24 6.28
N GLN A 21 -7.88 11.00 6.85
CA GLN A 21 -8.68 9.81 6.57
C GLN A 21 -9.17 9.79 5.12
N CYS A 22 -9.57 10.95 4.60
CA CYS A 22 -9.95 11.11 3.21
C CYS A 22 -8.81 10.74 2.25
N PHE A 23 -7.59 11.22 2.50
CA PHE A 23 -6.42 10.88 1.68
C PHE A 23 -6.02 9.41 1.84
N LYS A 24 -6.03 8.87 3.06
CA LYS A 24 -5.78 7.44 3.31
C LYS A 24 -6.74 6.56 2.54
N TYR A 25 -8.03 6.92 2.54
CA TYR A 25 -9.05 6.24 1.75
C TYR A 25 -8.69 6.22 0.25
N LEU A 26 -8.25 7.36 -0.33
CA LEU A 26 -7.81 7.40 -1.73
C LEU A 26 -6.63 6.46 -2.00
N PHE A 27 -5.57 6.52 -1.19
CA PHE A 27 -4.41 5.65 -1.37
C PHE A 27 -4.76 4.16 -1.26
N VAL A 28 -5.68 3.79 -0.35
CA VAL A 28 -6.16 2.41 -0.24
C VAL A 28 -6.97 1.98 -1.46
N GLN A 29 -7.79 2.87 -2.05
CA GLN A 29 -8.51 2.57 -3.29
C GLN A 29 -7.54 2.42 -4.46
N GLU A 30 -6.63 3.37 -4.66
CA GLU A 30 -5.62 3.30 -5.73
C GLU A 30 -4.69 2.09 -5.59
N TRP A 31 -4.43 1.63 -4.36
CA TRP A 31 -3.68 0.41 -4.09
C TRP A 31 -4.47 -0.83 -4.51
N ARG A 32 -5.78 -0.90 -4.20
CA ARG A 32 -6.66 -1.99 -4.64
C ARG A 32 -6.82 -2.04 -6.15
N GLU A 33 -7.09 -0.91 -6.79
CA GLU A 33 -7.20 -0.80 -8.25
C GLU A 33 -5.91 -1.28 -8.94
N ASN A 34 -4.76 -1.03 -8.32
CA ASN A 34 -3.48 -1.48 -8.84
C ASN A 34 -3.29 -3.00 -8.69
N GLU A 35 -3.77 -3.61 -7.59
CA GLU A 35 -3.80 -5.08 -7.45
C GLU A 35 -4.72 -5.71 -8.50
N ASP A 36 -5.90 -5.15 -8.72
CA ASP A 36 -6.84 -5.63 -9.75
C ASP A 36 -6.20 -5.54 -11.15
N LEU A 37 -5.45 -4.46 -11.43
CA LEU A 37 -4.68 -4.30 -12.66
C LEU A 37 -3.57 -5.35 -12.80
N ILE A 38 -2.81 -5.63 -11.74
CA ILE A 38 -1.76 -6.66 -11.72
C ILE A 38 -2.37 -8.03 -12.06
N ILE A 39 -3.50 -8.38 -11.44
CA ILE A 39 -4.21 -9.64 -11.68
C ILE A 39 -4.65 -9.72 -13.14
N TYR A 40 -5.28 -8.66 -13.65
CA TYR A 40 -5.77 -8.62 -15.02
C TYR A 40 -4.65 -8.77 -16.06
N ILE A 41 -3.55 -8.01 -15.91
CA ILE A 41 -2.42 -8.09 -16.83
C ILE A 41 -1.74 -9.46 -16.73
N GLY A 42 -1.58 -10.00 -15.51
CA GLY A 42 -1.04 -11.34 -15.30
C GLY A 42 -1.82 -12.40 -16.07
N GLN A 43 -3.14 -12.40 -15.98
CA GLN A 43 -4.00 -13.30 -16.75
C GLN A 43 -3.81 -13.15 -18.26
N LYS A 44 -3.66 -11.92 -18.76
CA LYS A 44 -3.41 -11.67 -20.20
C LYS A 44 -2.05 -12.17 -20.65
N CYS A 45 -1.01 -12.07 -19.81
CA CYS A 45 0.28 -12.68 -20.08
C CYS A 45 0.17 -14.20 -20.20
N ASP A 46 -0.49 -14.87 -19.23
CA ASP A 46 -0.64 -16.33 -19.21
C ASP A 46 -1.41 -16.84 -20.45
N GLU A 47 -2.49 -16.15 -20.82
CA GLU A 47 -3.27 -16.45 -22.04
C GLU A 47 -2.41 -16.33 -23.31
N LEU A 48 -1.61 -15.25 -23.41
CA LEU A 48 -0.79 -14.98 -24.58
C LEU A 48 0.39 -15.96 -24.67
N GLU A 49 1.04 -16.29 -23.56
CA GLU A 49 2.12 -17.28 -23.48
C GLU A 49 1.62 -18.67 -23.91
N THR A 50 0.43 -19.07 -23.47
CA THR A 50 -0.20 -20.34 -23.90
C THR A 50 -0.45 -20.36 -25.40
N ASN A 51 -0.91 -19.25 -25.98
CA ASN A 51 -1.15 -19.15 -27.42
C ASN A 51 0.15 -19.17 -28.22
N ILE A 52 1.20 -18.51 -27.73
CA ILE A 52 2.55 -18.53 -28.29
C ILE A 52 3.08 -19.96 -28.30
N GLN A 53 3.03 -20.69 -27.18
CA GLN A 53 3.49 -22.08 -27.11
C GLN A 53 2.75 -22.99 -28.10
N ARG A 54 1.42 -22.91 -28.14
CA ARG A 54 0.61 -23.69 -29.10
C ARG A 54 0.98 -23.38 -30.54
N ARG A 55 1.23 -22.11 -30.87
CA ARG A 55 1.59 -21.72 -32.24
C ARG A 55 3.02 -22.13 -32.60
N ASP A 56 3.95 -22.16 -31.64
CA ASP A 56 5.30 -22.70 -31.85
C ASP A 56 5.25 -24.18 -32.27
N GLU A 57 4.40 -24.99 -31.62
CA GLU A 57 4.17 -26.39 -31.99
C GLU A 57 3.63 -26.52 -33.42
N LEU A 58 2.62 -25.71 -33.79
CA LEU A 58 2.04 -25.71 -35.13
C LEU A 58 3.01 -25.24 -36.22
N ILE A 59 3.86 -24.26 -35.92
CA ILE A 59 4.92 -23.80 -36.83
C ILE A 59 5.93 -24.91 -37.04
N GLN A 60 6.37 -25.58 -35.97
CA GLN A 60 7.30 -26.71 -36.06
C GLN A 60 6.73 -27.88 -36.85
N GLU A 61 5.45 -28.24 -36.60
CA GLU A 61 4.75 -29.26 -37.37
C GLU A 61 4.68 -28.84 -38.85
N GLY A 62 4.25 -27.61 -39.13
CA GLY A 62 4.20 -27.00 -40.46
C GLY A 62 5.52 -27.09 -41.23
N GLN A 63 6.63 -26.81 -40.55
CA GLN A 63 7.99 -26.88 -41.10
C GLN A 63 8.50 -28.31 -41.27
N SER A 64 7.95 -29.27 -40.53
CA SER A 64 8.35 -30.68 -40.60
C SER A 64 7.80 -31.41 -41.83
N PHE A 65 6.73 -30.88 -42.44
CA PHE A 65 6.17 -31.45 -43.65
C PHE A 65 7.15 -31.30 -44.83
N GLY A 66 7.43 -32.42 -45.51
CA GLY A 66 8.30 -32.43 -46.68
C GLY A 66 7.68 -31.82 -47.94
N LEU A 67 8.47 -31.68 -49.01
CA LEU A 67 8.11 -31.14 -50.34
C LEU A 67 6.83 -31.73 -50.98
N PHE A 68 6.34 -32.87 -50.49
CA PHE A 68 5.18 -33.59 -51.02
C PHE A 68 3.86 -33.25 -50.32
N HIS A 69 3.90 -32.42 -49.27
CA HIS A 69 2.70 -31.98 -48.56
C HIS A 69 2.29 -30.58 -49.06
N GLU A 70 0.99 -30.36 -49.27
CA GLU A 70 0.42 -29.04 -49.64
C GLU A 70 0.43 -28.04 -48.47
N VAL A 71 1.50 -28.00 -47.68
CA VAL A 71 1.68 -26.93 -46.71
C VAL A 71 2.14 -25.70 -47.48
N ALA A 72 1.30 -24.67 -47.51
CA ALA A 72 1.64 -23.39 -48.10
C ALA A 72 2.78 -22.74 -47.30
N PRO A 73 4.00 -22.60 -47.86
CA PRO A 73 5.13 -21.97 -47.16
C PRO A 73 4.78 -20.55 -46.68
N ASP A 74 4.05 -19.81 -47.50
CA ASP A 74 3.53 -18.47 -47.20
C ASP A 74 2.66 -18.45 -45.94
N ALA A 75 1.89 -19.52 -45.67
CA ALA A 75 1.07 -19.61 -44.47
C ALA A 75 1.92 -19.81 -43.21
N VAL A 76 3.00 -20.60 -43.31
CA VAL A 76 3.96 -20.79 -42.21
C VAL A 76 4.72 -19.50 -41.93
N GLU A 77 5.15 -18.78 -42.97
CA GLU A 77 5.79 -17.47 -42.83
C GLU A 77 4.86 -16.44 -42.16
N CYS A 78 3.60 -16.34 -42.60
CA CYS A 78 2.59 -15.50 -41.94
C CYS A 78 2.42 -15.84 -40.44
N MET A 79 2.43 -17.13 -40.09
CA MET A 79 2.35 -17.56 -38.68
C MET A 79 3.56 -17.12 -37.87
N VAL A 80 4.78 -17.18 -38.44
CA VAL A 80 6.01 -16.71 -37.79
C VAL A 80 5.96 -15.21 -37.54
N GLU A 81 5.46 -14.41 -38.50
CA GLU A 81 5.32 -12.97 -38.30
C GLU A 81 4.34 -12.62 -37.18
N ILE A 82 3.16 -13.25 -37.17
CA ILE A 82 2.15 -13.03 -36.11
C ILE A 82 2.72 -13.46 -34.76
N GLN A 83 3.41 -14.60 -34.73
CA GLN A 83 4.08 -15.11 -33.52
C GLN A 83 5.09 -14.12 -32.96
N GLN A 84 5.90 -13.50 -33.84
CA GLN A 84 6.89 -12.52 -33.42
C GLN A 84 6.22 -11.27 -32.81
N ARG A 85 5.13 -10.77 -33.43
CA ARG A 85 4.36 -9.65 -32.86
C ARG A 85 3.73 -10.01 -31.51
N ASP A 86 3.19 -11.22 -31.35
CA ASP A 86 2.61 -11.67 -30.08
C ASP A 86 3.67 -11.74 -28.97
N ARG A 87 4.91 -12.18 -29.28
CA ARG A 87 6.03 -12.15 -28.33
C ARG A 87 6.42 -10.73 -27.92
N GLU A 88 6.40 -9.78 -28.85
CA GLU A 88 6.66 -8.36 -28.55
C GLU A 88 5.56 -7.77 -27.66
N ILE A 89 4.29 -8.10 -27.91
CA ILE A 89 3.17 -7.71 -27.06
C ILE A 89 3.32 -8.31 -25.66
N LEU A 90 3.69 -9.59 -25.54
CA LEU A 90 3.94 -10.23 -24.25
C LEU A 90 5.04 -9.52 -23.47
N ALA A 91 6.16 -9.22 -24.12
CA ALA A 91 7.26 -8.48 -23.48
C ALA A 91 6.82 -7.10 -22.98
N ALA A 92 5.99 -6.39 -23.75
CA ALA A 92 5.43 -5.11 -23.32
C ALA A 92 4.50 -5.26 -22.11
N LEU A 93 3.62 -6.27 -22.09
CA LEU A 93 2.72 -6.55 -20.97
C LEU A 93 3.49 -6.90 -19.69
N VAL A 94 4.56 -7.70 -19.80
CA VAL A 94 5.46 -7.99 -18.67
C VAL A 94 6.08 -6.70 -18.13
N GLY A 95 6.54 -5.80 -19.01
CA GLY A 95 7.05 -4.50 -18.58
C GLY A 95 6.01 -3.66 -17.83
N VAL A 96 4.74 -3.64 -18.29
CA VAL A 96 3.66 -2.96 -17.57
C VAL A 96 3.37 -3.64 -16.22
N LEU A 97 3.41 -4.97 -16.16
CA LEU A 97 3.19 -5.73 -14.93
C LEU A 97 4.25 -5.41 -13.87
N ASP A 98 5.50 -5.27 -14.27
CA ASP A 98 6.59 -4.90 -13.37
C ASP A 98 6.42 -3.48 -12.84
N LEU A 99 6.10 -2.51 -13.71
CA LEU A 99 5.75 -1.15 -13.29
C LEU A 99 4.56 -1.11 -12.32
N ALA A 100 3.53 -1.92 -12.57
CA ALA A 100 2.38 -2.02 -11.68
C ALA A 100 2.78 -2.60 -10.32
N ARG A 101 3.66 -3.62 -10.28
CA ARG A 101 4.19 -4.20 -9.03
C ARG A 101 5.02 -3.19 -8.24
N GLU A 102 5.86 -2.40 -8.90
CA GLU A 102 6.60 -1.31 -8.27
C GLU A 102 5.65 -0.26 -7.68
N GLY A 103 4.67 0.19 -8.47
CA GLY A 103 3.64 1.13 -8.03
C GLY A 103 2.82 0.61 -6.85
N ARG A 104 2.60 -0.70 -6.75
CA ARG A 104 1.97 -1.32 -5.58
C ARG A 104 2.81 -1.12 -4.31
N VAL A 105 4.11 -1.39 -4.39
CA VAL A 105 5.03 -1.27 -3.25
C VAL A 105 5.09 0.19 -2.77
N GLU A 106 5.16 1.13 -3.69
CA GLU A 106 5.11 2.57 -3.39
C GLU A 106 3.80 2.96 -2.69
N LYS A 107 2.65 2.55 -3.25
CA LYS A 107 1.33 2.82 -2.64
C LYS A 107 1.19 2.17 -1.27
N GLN A 108 1.68 0.95 -1.08
CA GLN A 108 1.68 0.27 0.23
C GLN A 108 2.50 1.05 1.25
N HIS A 109 3.65 1.59 0.86
CA HIS A 109 4.45 2.45 1.72
C HIS A 109 3.69 3.73 2.12
N HIS A 110 2.98 4.37 1.18
CA HIS A 110 2.19 5.57 1.45
C HIS A 110 1.02 5.32 2.40
N VAL A 111 0.30 4.20 2.25
CA VAL A 111 -0.72 3.79 3.22
C VAL A 111 -0.10 3.62 4.61
N GLY A 112 1.04 2.94 4.69
CA GLY A 112 1.76 2.74 5.96
C GLY A 112 2.21 4.05 6.63
N LEU A 113 2.64 5.06 5.86
CA LEU A 113 2.97 6.39 6.40
C LEU A 113 1.74 7.10 7.01
N MET A 114 0.55 6.87 6.47
CA MET A 114 -0.69 7.45 6.98
C MET A 114 -1.19 6.74 8.23
N ASP A 115 -0.96 5.42 8.34
CA ASP A 115 -1.16 4.64 9.57
C ASP A 115 -0.15 5.03 10.66
N LEU A 116 1.11 5.24 10.29
CA LEU A 116 2.15 5.66 11.24
C LEU A 116 1.91 7.07 11.79
N LYS A 117 1.28 7.98 11.03
CA LYS A 117 0.88 9.31 11.52
C LYS A 117 -0.26 9.26 12.55
N GLU A 118 -1.14 8.27 12.49
CA GLU A 118 -2.08 7.97 13.60
C GLU A 118 -1.31 7.40 14.81
N CYS A 119 -0.25 6.62 14.57
CA CYS A 119 0.62 6.06 15.61
C CYS A 119 1.65 7.04 16.21
N VAL A 120 1.88 8.25 15.66
CA VAL A 120 2.79 9.23 16.32
C VAL A 120 2.24 9.60 17.70
N CYS A 121 0.92 9.68 17.86
CA CYS A 121 0.31 9.83 19.18
C CYS A 121 0.59 8.62 20.08
N ILE A 122 0.51 7.39 19.56
CA ILE A 122 0.72 6.15 20.34
C ILE A 122 2.20 5.95 20.72
N ILE A 123 3.14 6.26 19.85
CA ILE A 123 4.58 6.14 20.15
C ILE A 123 5.02 7.27 21.09
N ALA A 124 4.47 8.48 20.95
CA ALA A 124 4.67 9.55 21.94
C ALA A 124 4.06 9.17 23.29
N LEU A 125 2.83 8.64 23.31
CA LEU A 125 2.18 8.08 24.50
C LEU A 125 2.99 6.95 25.15
N ASN A 126 3.54 6.04 24.37
CA ASN A 126 4.28 4.89 24.87
C ASN A 126 5.67 5.29 25.38
N LYS A 127 6.36 6.23 24.72
CA LYS A 127 7.60 6.82 25.25
C LYS A 127 7.36 7.65 26.50
N THR A 128 6.26 8.42 26.54
CA THR A 128 5.82 9.11 27.75
C THR A 128 5.53 8.09 28.84
N LEU A 129 4.67 7.11 28.63
CA LEU A 129 4.35 6.06 29.61
C LEU A 129 5.60 5.31 30.10
N LEU A 130 6.54 4.97 29.22
CA LEU A 130 7.80 4.33 29.60
C LEU A 130 8.66 5.25 30.48
N PHE A 131 8.75 6.54 30.13
CA PHE A 131 9.42 7.56 30.95
C PHE A 131 8.74 7.73 32.32
N CYS A 132 7.41 7.58 32.37
CA CYS A 132 6.64 7.69 33.61
C CYS A 132 6.86 6.49 34.51
N VAL A 133 6.96 5.29 33.94
CA VAL A 133 7.33 4.08 34.67
C VAL A 133 8.75 4.21 35.23
N ASP A 134 9.71 4.75 34.47
CA ASP A 134 11.08 4.99 34.97
C ASP A 134 11.13 6.04 36.10
N VAL A 135 10.29 7.08 36.03
CA VAL A 135 10.18 8.13 37.06
C VAL A 135 9.48 7.61 38.33
N CYS A 136 8.46 6.75 38.20
CA CYS A 136 7.79 6.12 39.35
C CYS A 136 8.71 5.18 40.15
N VAL A 137 9.75 4.62 39.53
CA VAL A 137 10.74 3.74 40.19
C VAL A 137 11.73 4.54 41.06
N LEU A 138 11.77 5.87 40.95
CA LEU A 138 12.74 6.74 41.63
C LEU A 138 12.24 7.38 42.94
N ASP A 139 11.15 6.89 43.55
CA ASP A 139 10.57 7.43 44.80
C ASP A 139 10.33 8.97 44.76
N LEU A 140 9.96 9.49 43.59
CA LEU A 140 9.69 10.92 43.41
C LEU A 140 8.31 11.27 43.98
N SER A 141 8.23 12.44 44.63
CA SER A 141 6.97 12.94 45.19
C SER A 141 5.98 13.30 44.08
N MET A 142 4.68 13.20 44.34
CA MET A 142 3.63 13.40 43.32
C MET A 142 3.70 14.79 42.65
N GLU A 143 4.19 15.81 43.36
CA GLU A 143 4.43 17.16 42.83
C GLU A 143 5.59 17.20 41.81
N GLU A 144 6.65 16.44 42.04
CA GLU A 144 7.81 16.36 41.12
C GLU A 144 7.47 15.60 39.84
N VAL A 145 6.67 14.53 39.95
CA VAL A 145 6.15 13.79 38.78
C VAL A 145 5.31 14.72 37.89
N LEU A 146 4.44 15.54 38.48
CA LEU A 146 3.59 16.48 37.75
C LEU A 146 4.39 17.58 37.02
N VAL A 147 5.48 18.06 37.64
CA VAL A 147 6.38 19.07 37.06
C VAL A 147 7.15 18.49 35.87
N VAL A 148 7.64 17.26 35.99
CA VAL A 148 8.36 16.56 34.91
C VAL A 148 7.42 16.26 33.74
N PHE A 149 6.18 15.84 34.02
CA PHE A 149 5.14 15.62 33.03
C PHE A 149 4.76 16.90 32.30
N SER A 150 4.47 17.99 33.03
CA SER A 150 4.08 19.25 32.42
C SER A 150 5.19 19.85 31.55
N SER A 151 6.45 19.77 31.98
CA SER A 151 7.62 20.23 31.20
C SER A 151 7.81 19.42 29.90
N HIS A 152 7.62 18.10 29.93
CA HIS A 152 7.71 17.27 28.72
C HIS A 152 6.54 17.47 27.75
N PHE A 153 5.31 17.64 28.25
CA PHE A 153 4.12 17.79 27.40
C PHE A 153 4.01 19.16 26.73
N VAL A 154 4.52 20.23 27.37
CA VAL A 154 4.50 21.59 26.80
C VAL A 154 5.26 21.68 25.46
N HIS A 155 6.25 20.81 25.24
CA HIS A 155 7.01 20.75 23.98
C HIS A 155 6.35 19.92 22.87
N LEU A 156 5.31 19.14 23.16
CA LEU A 156 4.77 18.12 22.24
C LEU A 156 3.46 18.52 21.53
N CYS A 157 2.96 19.75 21.67
CA CYS A 157 1.76 20.27 20.96
C CYS A 157 0.55 19.31 21.00
N PHE A 158 0.28 18.68 22.15
CA PHE A 158 -0.91 17.85 22.32
C PHE A 158 -2.18 18.71 22.43
N PRO A 159 -3.33 18.28 21.87
CA PRO A 159 -4.60 18.94 22.11
C PRO A 159 -4.99 18.79 23.60
N LEU A 160 -5.36 19.90 24.26
CA LEU A 160 -5.68 19.99 25.70
C LEU A 160 -6.59 18.86 26.22
N LYS A 161 -7.60 18.45 25.43
CA LYS A 161 -8.52 17.36 25.78
C LYS A 161 -7.85 15.98 25.94
N LEU A 162 -6.75 15.73 25.25
CA LEU A 162 -6.00 14.48 25.36
C LEU A 162 -5.06 14.52 26.57
N VAL A 163 -4.55 15.70 26.94
CA VAL A 163 -3.77 15.90 28.17
C VAL A 163 -4.64 15.63 29.39
N ASP A 164 -5.88 16.12 29.40
CA ASP A 164 -6.81 15.86 30.52
C ASP A 164 -7.10 14.36 30.71
N LEU A 165 -7.35 13.62 29.61
CA LEU A 165 -7.58 12.17 29.64
C LEU A 165 -6.35 11.39 30.11
N LEU A 166 -5.17 11.80 29.63
CA LEU A 166 -3.89 11.21 30.02
C LEU A 166 -3.56 11.42 31.49
N MET A 167 -3.83 12.62 32.01
CA MET A 167 -3.63 12.92 33.43
C MET A 167 -4.53 12.04 34.30
N GLU A 168 -5.76 11.76 33.87
CA GLU A 168 -6.68 10.88 34.58
C GLU A 168 -6.20 9.42 34.57
N GLU A 169 -5.76 8.89 33.43
CA GLU A 169 -5.21 7.53 33.34
C GLU A 169 -3.86 7.37 34.08
N VAL A 170 -2.98 8.38 34.03
CA VAL A 170 -1.72 8.38 34.79
C VAL A 170 -1.99 8.41 36.29
N LEU A 171 -2.98 9.19 36.76
CA LEU A 171 -3.38 9.20 38.17
C LEU A 171 -3.86 7.82 38.62
N VAL A 172 -4.66 7.16 37.78
CA VAL A 172 -5.16 5.79 38.04
C VAL A 172 -4.00 4.80 38.08
N LEU A 173 -3.06 4.88 37.14
CA LEU A 173 -1.88 4.01 37.12
C LEU A 173 -1.00 4.22 38.35
N PHE A 174 -0.81 5.47 38.79
CA PHE A 174 -0.04 5.81 39.99
C PHE A 174 -0.73 5.29 41.27
N LEU A 175 -2.06 5.43 41.36
CA LEU A 175 -2.86 4.85 42.46
C LEU A 175 -2.79 3.32 42.50
N VAL A 176 -2.64 2.65 41.36
CA VAL A 176 -2.48 1.18 41.29
C VAL A 176 -1.05 0.75 41.63
N ILE A 177 -0.04 1.56 41.36
CA ILE A 177 1.37 1.25 41.62
C ILE A 177 1.77 1.53 43.08
N VAL A 178 1.19 2.56 43.71
CA VAL A 178 1.53 3.02 45.08
C VAL A 178 0.78 2.27 46.19
N HIS A 179 -0.17 1.40 45.84
CA HIS A 179 -1.04 0.71 46.81
C HIS A 179 -0.81 -0.81 46.85
#